data_AF-A0A538M2F0-F1
#
_entry.id   AF-A0A538M2F0-F1
#
_cell.length_a   1.000
_cell.length_b   1.000
_cell.length_c   1.000
_cell.angle_alpha   90.00
_cell.angle_beta   90.00
_cell.angle_gamma   90.00
#
_symmetry.space_group_name_H-M   'P 1'
#
loop_
_entity.id
_entity.type
_entity.pdbx_description
1 polymer ?
#
loop_
_entity_poly.entity_id
_entity_poly.type
_entity_poly.pdbx_seq_one_letter_code
_entity_poly.pdbx_strand_id
1 'polypeptide(L)'
;GVRHSSGKDDVLMVSRRGQAIRFHETDVRPMGRDASGVQGMRLRAEDEVIAVNIAHDDADVLVVTENGYGKRTRVAEYPVKGRGGMGVKTVQLTETKGQLAGARVVRDGYQVMLISDGGTVIRMPVDDIKRSGRATQGVIVMRLRGDEQVSSIARVAEGDEAETEDDAATLEPVEETAT
;
A
#
# COMPACT_ATOMS: atom_id res chain seq x y z
N GLY A 1 -3.05 6.19 -15.63
CA GLY A 1 -3.53 7.59 -15.70
C GLY A 1 -2.80 8.44 -14.69
N VAL A 2 -2.79 9.77 -14.86
CA VAL A 2 -2.22 10.73 -13.89
C VAL A 2 -3.34 11.25 -13.00
N ARG A 3 -3.09 11.42 -11.69
CA ARG A 3 -4.04 12.04 -10.76
C ARG A 3 -3.66 13.50 -10.58
N HIS A 4 -4.58 14.41 -10.89
CA HIS A 4 -4.40 15.84 -10.68
C HIS A 4 -4.77 16.21 -9.24
N SER A 5 -4.01 17.15 -8.66
CA SER A 5 -4.38 17.88 -7.45
C SER A 5 -5.08 19.20 -7.82
N SER A 6 -5.69 19.85 -6.83
CA SER A 6 -6.63 20.98 -6.99
C SER A 6 -6.07 22.35 -6.60
N GLY A 7 -4.82 22.42 -6.14
CA GLY A 7 -4.20 23.61 -5.55
C GLY A 7 -4.46 23.80 -4.04
N LYS A 8 -5.24 22.93 -3.40
CA LYS A 8 -5.60 22.96 -1.97
C LYS A 8 -5.44 21.60 -1.27
N ASP A 9 -4.91 20.62 -1.97
CA ASP A 9 -4.76 19.26 -1.48
C ASP A 9 -3.50 19.08 -0.64
N ASP A 10 -3.53 18.03 0.19
CA ASP A 10 -2.35 17.55 0.87
C ASP A 10 -1.71 16.41 0.07
N VAL A 11 -0.38 16.45 -0.05
CA VAL A 11 0.41 15.37 -0.62
C VAL A 11 0.87 14.47 0.51
N LEU A 12 0.60 13.17 0.39
CA LEU A 12 1.08 12.13 1.30
C LEU A 12 2.04 11.20 0.57
N MET A 13 3.28 11.15 1.06
CA MET A 13 4.31 10.26 0.53
C MET A 13 4.67 9.20 1.56
N VAL A 14 4.95 7.98 1.12
CA VAL A 14 5.34 6.85 1.97
C VAL A 14 6.66 6.26 1.47
N SER A 15 7.59 6.00 2.39
CA SER A 15 8.87 5.37 2.09
C SER A 15 8.86 3.86 2.35
N ARG A 16 9.75 3.14 1.66
CA ARG A 16 9.97 1.68 1.79
C ARG A 16 10.23 1.29 3.25
N ARG A 17 11.02 2.09 3.98
CA ARG A 17 11.36 1.86 5.40
C ARG A 17 10.31 2.39 6.39
N GLY A 18 9.08 2.65 5.93
CA GLY A 18 7.94 2.91 6.79
C GLY A 18 7.89 4.31 7.40
N GLN A 19 8.43 5.32 6.71
CA GLN A 19 8.13 6.73 6.99
C GLN A 19 7.00 7.23 6.11
N ALA A 20 6.24 8.21 6.59
CA ALA A 20 5.24 8.93 5.81
C ALA A 20 5.29 10.42 6.11
N ILE A 21 5.21 11.26 5.09
CA ILE A 21 5.12 12.72 5.22
C ILE A 21 3.82 13.18 4.57
N ARG A 22 3.12 14.09 5.22
CA ARG A 22 1.95 14.81 4.70
C ARG A 22 2.29 16.29 4.70
N PHE A 23 2.19 16.97 3.56
CA PHE A 23 2.44 18.41 3.45
C PHE A 23 1.46 19.03 2.44
N HIS A 24 1.20 20.34 2.57
CA HIS A 24 0.31 21.05 1.66
C HIS A 24 0.92 21.15 0.28
N GLU A 25 0.16 20.89 -0.80
CA GLU A 25 0.70 20.96 -2.15
C GLU A 25 1.24 22.35 -2.52
N THR A 26 0.74 23.40 -1.86
CA THR A 26 1.20 24.79 -2.01
C THR A 26 2.68 24.97 -1.65
N ASP A 27 3.26 24.05 -0.88
CA ASP A 27 4.71 24.01 -0.58
C ASP A 27 5.55 23.61 -1.81
N VAL A 28 4.90 23.13 -2.87
CA VAL A 28 5.48 22.79 -4.16
C VAL A 28 5.08 23.87 -5.16
N ARG A 29 6.06 24.67 -5.60
CA ARG A 29 5.82 25.64 -6.66
C ARG A 29 5.53 24.93 -7.99
N PRO A 30 4.64 25.48 -8.84
CA PRO A 30 4.47 25.02 -10.21
C PRO A 30 5.80 25.07 -10.97
N MET A 31 6.07 24.03 -11.77
CA MET A 31 7.28 23.94 -12.60
C MET A 31 6.92 23.33 -13.95
N GLY A 32 7.72 23.65 -14.97
CA GLY A 32 7.59 23.04 -16.30
C GLY A 32 7.98 21.57 -16.29
N ARG A 33 7.59 20.84 -17.35
CA ARG A 33 7.84 19.40 -17.49
C ARG A 33 9.32 19.02 -17.46
N ASP A 34 10.19 19.93 -17.90
CA ASP A 34 11.64 19.70 -18.01
C ASP A 34 12.40 19.98 -16.69
N ALA A 35 11.71 20.34 -15.61
CA ALA A 35 12.33 20.62 -14.33
C ALA A 35 12.70 19.34 -13.56
N SER A 36 13.79 19.38 -12.78
CA SER A 36 14.21 18.29 -11.89
C SER A 36 13.27 18.04 -10.69
N GLY A 37 12.28 18.91 -10.47
CA GLY A 37 11.38 18.86 -9.33
C GLY A 37 11.95 19.51 -8.06
N VAL A 38 11.26 19.29 -6.93
CA VAL A 38 11.68 19.72 -5.59
C VAL A 38 11.58 18.54 -4.62
N GLN A 39 12.39 18.56 -3.56
CA GLN A 39 12.41 17.49 -2.58
C GLN A 39 11.08 17.36 -1.83
N GLY A 40 10.38 16.24 -1.95
CA GLY A 40 9.15 15.98 -1.17
C GLY A 40 9.42 15.48 0.25
N MET A 41 10.29 14.48 0.39
CA MET A 41 10.66 13.82 1.65
C MET A 41 12.18 13.72 1.76
N ARG A 42 12.72 13.88 2.98
CA ARG A 42 14.09 13.47 3.29
C ARG A 42 14.12 11.99 3.65
N LEU A 43 14.93 11.23 2.93
CA LEU A 43 15.10 9.80 3.12
C LEU A 43 16.35 9.51 3.95
N ARG A 44 16.34 8.39 4.65
CA ARG A 44 17.58 7.80 5.22
C ARG A 44 18.37 7.11 4.11
N ALA A 45 19.60 6.72 4.40
CA ALA A 45 20.36 5.85 3.50
C ALA A 45 19.54 4.59 3.18
N GLU A 46 19.58 4.16 1.92
CA GLU A 46 18.88 2.95 1.43
C GLU A 46 17.37 2.95 1.69
N ASP A 47 16.75 4.12 1.69
CA ASP A 47 15.29 4.28 1.69
C ASP A 47 14.86 4.92 0.38
N GLU A 48 13.63 4.64 -0.03
CA GLU A 48 13.05 5.13 -1.28
C GLU A 48 11.57 5.46 -1.07
N VAL A 49 11.03 6.38 -1.86
CA VAL A 49 9.59 6.66 -1.85
C VAL A 49 8.90 5.61 -2.72
N ILE A 50 7.98 4.85 -2.12
CA ILE A 50 7.21 3.79 -2.82
C ILE A 50 5.80 4.23 -3.19
N ALA A 51 5.31 5.33 -2.61
CA ALA A 51 3.99 5.85 -2.92
C ALA A 51 3.90 7.35 -2.73
N VAL A 52 3.18 8.00 -3.64
CA VAL A 52 2.72 9.38 -3.55
C VAL A 52 1.22 9.37 -3.79
N ASN A 53 0.46 9.94 -2.88
CA ASN A 53 -1.00 10.01 -2.94
C ASN A 53 -1.48 11.40 -2.55
N ILE A 54 -2.67 11.75 -3.01
CA ILE A 54 -3.43 12.86 -2.44
C ILE A 54 -4.10 12.37 -1.16
N ALA A 55 -3.87 13.08 -0.07
CA ALA A 55 -4.49 12.82 1.22
C ALA A 55 -5.90 13.43 1.25
N HIS A 56 -6.88 12.60 1.57
CA HIS A 56 -8.25 13.03 1.85
C HIS A 56 -8.59 12.66 3.30
N ASP A 57 -9.21 13.58 4.04
CA ASP A 57 -9.48 13.38 5.46
C ASP A 57 -10.49 12.25 5.74
N ASP A 58 -11.30 11.90 4.73
CA ASP A 58 -12.28 10.80 4.76
C ASP A 58 -11.68 9.42 4.41
N ALA A 59 -10.37 9.35 4.15
CA ALA A 59 -9.71 8.16 3.65
C ALA A 59 -8.72 7.54 4.66
N ASP A 60 -8.33 6.31 4.37
CA ASP A 60 -7.27 5.60 5.07
C ASP A 60 -6.04 5.42 4.18
N VAL A 61 -4.87 5.35 4.80
CA VAL A 61 -3.63 4.86 4.18
C VAL A 61 -3.52 3.36 4.47
N LEU A 62 -3.68 2.55 3.43
CA LEU A 62 -3.33 1.14 3.43
C LEU A 62 -1.82 1.00 3.18
N VAL A 63 -1.15 0.24 4.04
CA VAL A 63 0.24 -0.18 3.84
C VAL A 63 0.30 -1.70 3.90
N VAL A 64 1.11 -2.32 3.03
CA VAL A 64 1.37 -3.76 3.02
C VAL A 64 2.86 -4.00 2.92
N THR A 65 3.36 -4.97 3.69
CA THR A 65 4.76 -5.39 3.70
C THR A 65 5.02 -6.50 2.68
N GLU A 66 6.29 -6.69 2.33
CA GLU A 66 6.76 -7.75 1.43
C GLU A 66 6.33 -9.14 1.93
N ASN A 67 6.29 -9.36 3.24
CA ASN A 67 5.90 -10.64 3.83
C ASN A 67 4.38 -10.75 4.12
N GLY A 68 3.54 -9.96 3.44
CA GLY A 68 2.09 -10.15 3.47
C GLY A 68 1.37 -9.59 4.69
N TYR A 69 1.99 -8.66 5.44
CA TYR A 69 1.34 -7.97 6.56
C TYR A 69 0.78 -6.63 6.12
N GLY A 70 -0.47 -6.35 6.46
CA GLY A 70 -1.16 -5.12 6.08
C GLY A 70 -1.89 -4.47 7.24
N LYS A 71 -2.12 -3.17 7.10
CA LYS A 71 -3.05 -2.41 7.94
C LYS A 71 -3.53 -1.15 7.21
N ARG A 72 -4.67 -0.64 7.63
CA ARG A 72 -5.15 0.68 7.26
C ARG A 72 -5.09 1.65 8.43
N THR A 73 -4.72 2.90 8.18
CA THR A 73 -4.64 3.95 9.21
C THR A 73 -5.26 5.22 8.67
N ARG A 74 -6.09 5.90 9.48
CA ARG A 74 -6.76 7.13 9.03
C ARG A 74 -5.75 8.18 8.59
N VAL A 75 -6.03 8.86 7.47
CA VAL A 75 -5.21 9.98 6.98
C VAL A 75 -5.09 11.08 8.04
N ALA A 76 -6.14 11.29 8.85
CA ALA A 76 -6.14 12.22 9.97
C ALA A 76 -5.08 11.91 11.06
N GLU A 77 -4.59 10.67 11.17
CA GLU A 77 -3.51 10.36 12.11
C GLU A 77 -2.14 10.84 11.62
N TYR A 78 -2.00 11.19 10.34
CA TYR A 78 -0.77 11.71 9.75
C TYR A 78 -0.77 13.24 9.88
N PRO A 79 -0.03 13.81 10.84
CA PRO A 79 0.04 15.25 10.99
C PRO A 79 0.68 15.89 9.76
N VAL A 80 0.19 17.07 9.38
CA VAL A 80 0.87 17.91 8.40
C VAL A 80 2.25 18.31 8.96
N LYS A 81 3.29 18.13 8.15
CA LYS A 81 4.68 18.48 8.43
C LYS A 81 5.22 19.32 7.26
N GLY A 82 6.32 20.03 7.48
CA GLY A 82 6.97 20.79 6.40
C GLY A 82 7.53 19.86 5.32
N ARG A 83 7.31 20.23 4.05
CA ARG A 83 7.90 19.56 2.88
C ARG A 83 9.43 19.41 3.04
N GLY A 84 9.96 18.25 2.65
CA GLY A 84 11.39 17.92 2.77
C GLY A 84 11.79 17.40 4.15
N GLY A 85 10.86 17.29 5.10
CA GLY A 85 11.09 16.58 6.36
C GLY A 85 11.22 15.06 6.19
N MET A 86 11.64 14.37 7.26
CA MET A 86 11.69 12.90 7.28
C MET A 86 10.31 12.24 7.44
N GLY A 87 9.29 13.03 7.77
CA GLY A 87 7.97 12.52 8.07
C GLY A 87 7.88 11.84 9.45
N VAL A 88 6.90 10.96 9.58
CA VAL A 88 6.57 10.22 10.80
C VAL A 88 6.46 8.73 10.49
N LYS A 89 6.65 7.88 11.50
CA LYS A 89 6.51 6.43 11.36
C LYS A 89 5.09 6.05 10.93
N THR A 90 4.96 5.24 9.89
CA THR A 90 3.68 4.75 9.34
C THR A 90 3.39 3.29 9.70
N VAL A 91 4.42 2.52 10.05
CA VAL A 91 4.34 1.10 10.42
C VAL A 91 5.53 0.75 11.32
N GLN A 92 5.33 -0.19 12.24
CA GLN A 92 6.42 -0.85 12.97
C GLN A 92 6.91 -2.05 12.16
N LEU A 93 7.98 -1.84 11.38
CA LEU A 93 8.68 -2.93 10.70
C LEU A 93 9.48 -3.76 11.70
N THR A 94 9.61 -5.05 11.37
CA THR A 94 10.45 -6.05 12.04
C THR A 94 11.07 -6.91 10.93
N GLU A 95 12.21 -7.54 11.20
CA GLU A 95 12.90 -8.39 10.21
C GLU A 95 11.95 -9.44 9.60
N THR A 96 11.15 -10.11 10.43
CA THR A 96 10.16 -11.11 10.00
C THR A 96 9.07 -10.57 9.07
N LYS A 97 8.81 -9.27 9.08
CA LYS A 97 7.74 -8.67 8.27
C LYS A 97 8.25 -8.05 6.97
N GLY A 98 9.57 -7.89 6.83
CA GLY A 98 10.18 -7.23 5.68
C GLY A 98 9.91 -5.73 5.64
N GLN A 99 10.15 -5.13 4.49
CA GLN A 99 9.91 -3.70 4.24
C GLN A 99 8.52 -3.51 3.64
N LEU A 100 8.10 -2.26 3.39
CA LEU A 100 6.83 -2.00 2.73
C LEU A 100 6.90 -2.37 1.24
N ALA A 101 6.02 -3.26 0.79
CA ALA A 101 5.83 -3.55 -0.64
C ALA A 101 5.02 -2.46 -1.34
N GLY A 102 4.07 -1.84 -0.62
CA GLY A 102 3.24 -0.80 -1.21
C GLY A 102 2.43 -0.01 -0.20
N ALA A 103 1.95 1.14 -0.67
CA ALA A 103 1.00 1.97 0.07
C ALA A 103 -0.01 2.62 -0.89
N ARG A 104 -1.26 2.72 -0.44
CA ARG A 104 -2.38 3.30 -1.20
C ARG A 104 -3.33 4.06 -0.28
N VAL A 105 -3.87 5.16 -0.78
CA VAL A 105 -5.05 5.79 -0.15
C VAL A 105 -6.30 5.04 -0.60
N VAL A 106 -7.07 4.54 0.37
CA VAL A 106 -8.26 3.71 0.20
C VAL A 106 -9.43 4.30 1.00
N ARG A 107 -10.65 3.93 0.61
CA ARG A 107 -11.88 4.27 1.31
C ARG A 107 -12.64 2.99 1.65
N ASP A 108 -13.53 3.10 2.62
CA ASP A 108 -14.46 2.02 2.97
C ASP A 108 -15.35 1.71 1.76
N GLY A 109 -15.73 0.44 1.58
CA GLY A 109 -16.45 -0.04 0.39
C GLY A 109 -15.56 -0.37 -0.82
N TYR A 110 -14.29 0.03 -0.83
CA TYR A 110 -13.38 -0.34 -1.93
C TYR A 110 -12.79 -1.74 -1.75
N GLN A 111 -12.33 -2.31 -2.87
CA GLN A 111 -11.55 -3.54 -2.88
C GLN A 111 -10.11 -3.28 -3.34
N VAL A 112 -9.21 -4.13 -2.87
CA VAL A 112 -7.80 -4.13 -3.23
C VAL A 112 -7.37 -5.50 -3.71
N MET A 113 -6.44 -5.51 -4.65
CA MET A 113 -5.74 -6.70 -5.11
C MET A 113 -4.32 -6.68 -4.59
N LEU A 114 -3.90 -7.80 -3.99
CA LEU A 114 -2.54 -8.10 -3.58
C LEU A 114 -1.99 -9.16 -4.53
N ILE A 115 -0.80 -8.92 -5.06
CA ILE A 115 -0.17 -9.80 -6.04
C ILE A 115 1.19 -10.21 -5.48
N SER A 116 1.46 -11.52 -5.42
CA SER A 116 2.80 -12.03 -5.10
C SER A 116 3.66 -12.15 -6.35
N ASP A 117 4.98 -12.16 -6.19
CA ASP A 117 5.94 -12.49 -7.26
C ASP A 117 5.83 -13.95 -7.75
N GLY A 118 5.30 -14.85 -6.91
CA GLY A 118 4.92 -16.21 -7.28
C GLY A 118 3.64 -16.33 -8.10
N GLY A 119 2.96 -15.21 -8.41
CA GLY A 119 1.75 -15.19 -9.23
C GLY A 119 0.44 -15.40 -8.48
N THR A 120 0.47 -15.50 -7.14
CA THR A 120 -0.75 -15.55 -6.34
C THR A 120 -1.41 -14.18 -6.33
N VAL A 121 -2.70 -14.11 -6.64
CA VAL A 121 -3.50 -12.88 -6.61
C VAL A 121 -4.65 -13.04 -5.62
N ILE A 122 -4.76 -12.11 -4.67
CA ILE A 122 -5.88 -12.07 -3.71
C ILE A 122 -6.60 -10.74 -3.87
N ARG A 123 -7.91 -10.81 -4.10
CA ARG A 123 -8.82 -9.67 -4.05
C ARG A 123 -9.56 -9.69 -2.73
N MET A 124 -9.57 -8.56 -2.00
CA MET A 124 -10.31 -8.46 -0.75
C MET A 124 -10.90 -7.06 -0.54
N PRO A 125 -12.05 -6.96 0.17
CA PRO A 125 -12.52 -5.69 0.72
C PRO A 125 -11.47 -5.02 1.59
N VAL A 126 -11.32 -3.71 1.43
CA VAL A 126 -10.51 -2.88 2.34
C VAL A 126 -11.04 -2.99 3.78
N ASP A 127 -12.34 -3.25 3.92
CA ASP A 127 -13.00 -3.32 5.22
C ASP A 127 -12.52 -4.48 6.09
N ASP A 128 -12.09 -5.57 5.48
CA ASP A 128 -11.51 -6.74 6.15
C ASP A 128 -10.09 -6.49 6.64
N ILE A 129 -9.41 -5.46 6.12
CA ILE A 129 -8.07 -5.09 6.57
C ILE A 129 -8.18 -4.29 7.88
N LYS A 130 -7.46 -4.76 8.90
CA LYS A 130 -7.49 -4.13 10.24
C LYS A 130 -7.12 -2.65 10.17
N ARG A 131 -8.02 -1.82 10.70
CA ARG A 131 -7.74 -0.41 11.00
C ARG A 131 -6.98 -0.32 12.32
N SER A 132 -5.79 0.27 12.31
CA SER A 132 -4.97 0.46 13.50
C SER A 132 -4.06 1.68 13.37
N GLY A 133 -3.54 2.16 14.51
CA GLY A 133 -2.74 3.37 14.54
C GLY A 133 -1.42 3.26 13.74
N ARG A 134 -0.79 4.40 13.49
CA ARG A 134 0.43 4.49 12.66
C ARG A 134 1.57 3.58 13.13
N ALA A 135 1.99 3.65 14.38
CA ALA A 135 3.16 2.91 14.89
C ALA A 135 2.87 1.43 15.25
N THR A 136 1.93 0.78 14.56
CA THR A 136 1.59 -0.64 14.76
C THR A 136 2.16 -1.50 13.63
N GLN A 137 2.22 -2.81 13.83
CA GLN A 137 2.83 -3.72 12.86
C GLN A 137 1.87 -4.29 11.81
N GLY A 138 0.55 -4.11 11.98
CA GLY A 138 -0.47 -4.73 11.12
C GLY A 138 -0.67 -6.24 11.33
N VAL A 139 -1.58 -6.80 10.53
CA VAL A 139 -2.01 -8.21 10.55
C VAL A 139 -1.72 -8.89 9.22
N ILE A 140 -1.81 -10.21 9.16
CA ILE A 140 -1.63 -10.95 7.90
C ILE A 140 -2.80 -10.63 6.97
N VAL A 141 -2.51 -10.17 5.76
CA VAL A 141 -3.48 -9.92 4.68
C VAL A 141 -3.27 -10.87 3.48
N MET A 142 -2.06 -11.42 3.35
CA MET A 142 -1.73 -12.43 2.34
C MET A 142 -0.79 -13.45 2.97
N ARG A 143 -1.12 -14.74 2.84
CA ARG A 143 -0.22 -15.83 3.24
C ARG A 143 0.64 -16.21 2.04
N LEU A 144 1.93 -15.97 2.15
CA LEU A 144 2.92 -16.28 1.11
C LEU A 144 3.52 -17.67 1.36
N ARG A 145 3.96 -18.33 0.29
CA ARG A 145 4.58 -19.67 0.35
C ARG A 145 6.07 -19.56 0.07
N GLY A 146 6.88 -20.33 0.81
CA GLY A 146 8.33 -20.33 0.63
C GLY A 146 8.92 -18.93 0.74
N ASP A 147 9.61 -18.51 -0.33
CA ASP A 147 10.28 -17.21 -0.43
C ASP A 147 9.47 -16.17 -1.23
N GLU A 148 8.19 -16.44 -1.53
CA GLU A 148 7.32 -15.47 -2.22
C GLU A 148 7.17 -14.16 -1.42
N GLN A 149 7.06 -13.05 -2.15
CA GLN A 149 6.84 -11.72 -1.60
C GLN A 149 5.69 -11.01 -2.29
N VAL A 150 5.01 -10.12 -1.57
CA VAL A 150 4.07 -9.17 -2.17
C VAL A 150 4.83 -8.26 -3.11
N SER A 151 4.48 -8.31 -4.40
CA SER A 151 5.11 -7.50 -5.45
C SER A 151 4.36 -6.19 -5.69
N SER A 152 3.02 -6.20 -5.58
CA SER A 152 2.23 -5.02 -5.88
C SER A 152 0.85 -4.99 -5.21
N ILE A 153 0.31 -3.77 -5.11
CA ILE A 153 -1.03 -3.47 -4.58
C ILE A 153 -1.77 -2.63 -5.62
N ALA A 154 -2.94 -3.12 -6.04
CA ALA A 154 -3.84 -2.40 -6.93
C ALA A 154 -5.18 -2.13 -6.23
N ARG A 155 -5.78 -0.97 -6.52
CA ARG A 155 -7.16 -0.67 -6.13
C ARG A 155 -8.06 -1.14 -7.27
N VAL A 156 -9.11 -1.87 -6.94
CA VAL A 156 -10.14 -2.25 -7.92
C VAL A 156 -11.13 -1.09 -8.03
N ALA A 157 -11.43 -0.65 -9.26
CA ALA A 157 -12.48 0.35 -9.48
C ALA A 157 -13.85 -0.35 -9.43
N GLU A 158 -14.87 0.31 -8.88
CA GLU A 158 -16.25 -0.17 -9.02
C GLU A 158 -16.59 -0.25 -10.51
N GLY A 159 -16.86 -1.47 -10.98
CA GLY A 159 -17.05 -1.81 -12.40
C GLY A 159 -16.27 -3.04 -12.86
N ASP A 160 -15.20 -3.45 -12.15
CA ASP A 160 -14.45 -4.66 -12.45
C ASP A 160 -15.03 -5.87 -11.69
N GLU A 161 -16.24 -6.30 -12.06
CA GLU A 161 -16.76 -7.63 -11.73
C GLU A 161 -16.13 -8.65 -12.70
N ALA A 162 -14.82 -8.89 -12.57
CA ALA A 162 -14.24 -10.09 -13.13
C ALA A 162 -14.62 -11.26 -12.22
N GLU A 163 -15.55 -12.09 -12.69
CA GLU A 163 -15.86 -13.40 -12.13
C GLU A 163 -14.55 -14.22 -12.09
N THR A 164 -13.96 -14.38 -10.90
CA THR A 164 -12.99 -15.44 -10.66
C THR A 164 -13.76 -16.66 -10.23
N GLU A 165 -13.99 -17.58 -11.17
CA GLU A 165 -14.38 -18.95 -10.87
C GLU A 165 -13.33 -19.55 -9.91
N ASP A 166 -13.80 -19.96 -8.73
CA ASP A 166 -13.05 -20.77 -7.77
C ASP A 166 -12.68 -22.10 -8.45
N ASP A 167 -11.43 -22.23 -8.91
CA ASP A 167 -10.85 -23.54 -9.20
C ASP A 167 -10.41 -24.18 -7.88
N ALA A 168 -11.40 -24.57 -7.08
CA ALA A 168 -11.22 -25.51 -5.99
C ALA A 168 -10.96 -26.89 -6.61
N ALA A 169 -9.70 -27.14 -6.96
CA ALA A 169 -9.21 -28.45 -7.36
C ALA A 169 -9.52 -29.47 -6.25
N THR A 170 -10.62 -30.19 -6.44
CA THR A 170 -11.00 -31.37 -5.69
C THR A 170 -10.02 -32.47 -6.10
N LEU A 171 -9.04 -32.75 -5.25
CA LEU A 171 -8.19 -33.93 -5.39
C LEU A 171 -8.96 -35.14 -4.87
N GLU A 172 -9.62 -35.85 -5.77
CA GLU A 172 -10.08 -37.22 -5.52
C GLU A 172 -8.85 -38.16 -5.48
N PRO A 173 -8.80 -39.14 -4.57
CA PRO A 173 -7.69 -40.08 -4.48
C PRO A 173 -7.77 -41.09 -5.63
N VAL A 174 -6.66 -41.28 -6.33
CA VAL A 174 -6.55 -42.32 -7.38
C VAL A 174 -6.29 -43.65 -6.70
N GLU A 175 -7.25 -44.57 -6.77
CA GLU A 175 -7.04 -45.97 -6.37
C GLU A 175 -6.03 -46.65 -7.30
N GLU A 176 -5.05 -47.30 -6.68
CA GLU A 176 -4.08 -48.20 -7.26
C GLU A 176 -4.75 -49.54 -7.58
N THR A 177 -4.77 -49.96 -8.84
CA THR A 177 -4.91 -51.39 -9.18
C THR A 177 -3.96 -51.77 -10.30
N ALA A 178 -2.95 -52.55 -9.91
CA ALA A 178 -2.14 -53.39 -10.77
C ALA A 178 -2.96 -54.59 -11.29
N THR A 179 -2.80 -54.91 -12.58
CA THR A 179 -2.47 -56.23 -13.15
C THR A 179 -2.46 -56.12 -14.67
#